data_AF-A0A0B4GL72-F1
#
_entry.id   AF-A0A0B4GL72-F1
#
_cell.length_a   1.000
_cell.length_b   1.000
_cell.length_c   1.000
_cell.angle_alpha   90.00
_cell.angle_beta   90.00
_cell.angle_gamma   90.00
#
_symmetry.space_group_name_H-M   'P 1'
#
loop_
_entity.id
_entity.type
_entity.pdbx_description
1 polymer ?
#
loop_
_entity_poly.entity_id
_entity_poly.type
_entity_poly.pdbx_seq_one_letter_code
_entity_poly.pdbx_strand_id
1 'polypeptide(L)'
;MRSSRGMLQWLILIISVVQLVPLNWITARIESFTTRSTKQDLLEEQVSAQAALQDALARANVYTKAGVDSIMIHSKSKEPDEVLGFLNGFRACDATTPLVVVPTTYSRTKRSVLVVAGANVFIYANHLMRAKIKAAAEILEEGLAKKNCDLFAGDDELRLCWNARNYGCLLRKLAERRYLGESEYTDEHLYGIAAEKKALEKIRTTVKDLAGGQLCGCEADPRIITVKELLSINACQVCPAEPGGVVTSCAASVGEAKA
;
A
#
# COMPACT_ATOMS: atom_id res chain seq x y z
N MET A 1 18.91 -22.81 7.07
CA MET A 1 17.48 -22.67 7.48
C MET A 1 17.29 -21.37 8.24
N ARG A 2 16.85 -20.30 7.55
CA ARG A 2 16.41 -18.96 8.02
C ARG A 2 16.34 -18.16 6.71
N SER A 3 15.22 -17.67 6.20
CA SER A 3 14.44 -16.57 6.74
C SER A 3 13.12 -16.48 5.97
N SER A 4 12.03 -17.00 6.51
CA SER A 4 10.65 -16.74 6.08
C SER A 4 9.97 -15.67 6.94
N ARG A 5 10.72 -15.02 7.85
CA ARG A 5 10.18 -14.08 8.84
C ARG A 5 9.83 -12.70 8.27
N GLY A 6 10.34 -12.34 7.08
CA GLY A 6 10.05 -11.06 6.44
C GLY A 6 8.60 -10.94 5.96
N MET A 7 8.01 -12.03 5.45
CA MET A 7 6.66 -12.00 4.89
C MET A 7 5.56 -12.02 5.99
N LEU A 8 5.84 -12.66 7.13
CA LEU A 8 4.93 -12.64 8.29
C LEU A 8 4.82 -11.24 8.93
N GLN A 9 5.86 -10.41 8.87
CA GLN A 9 5.82 -9.09 9.52
C GLN A 9 5.00 -8.06 8.73
N TRP A 10 4.83 -8.26 7.42
CA TRP A 10 3.90 -7.47 6.60
C TRP A 10 2.44 -7.87 6.82
N LEU A 11 2.17 -9.14 7.12
CA LEU A 11 0.83 -9.59 7.52
C LEU A 11 0.39 -8.93 8.83
N ILE A 12 1.33 -8.70 9.77
CA ILE A 12 1.07 -8.12 11.10
C ILE A 12 0.63 -6.64 11.05
N LEU A 13 1.05 -5.86 10.04
CA LEU A 13 0.65 -4.45 9.95
C LEU A 13 -0.79 -4.27 9.42
N ILE A 14 -1.28 -5.21 8.60
CA ILE A 14 -2.71 -5.28 8.25
C ILE A 14 -3.53 -5.66 9.49
N ILE A 15 -2.97 -6.47 10.40
CA ILE A 15 -3.66 -6.98 11.60
C ILE A 15 -3.88 -5.90 12.68
N SER A 16 -3.11 -4.81 12.71
CA SER A 16 -3.24 -3.83 13.82
C SER A 16 -4.45 -2.87 13.71
N VAL A 17 -5.16 -2.83 12.58
CA VAL A 17 -6.49 -2.18 12.45
C VAL A 17 -7.63 -3.20 12.62
N VAL A 18 -7.28 -4.47 12.81
CA VAL A 18 -8.17 -5.64 12.86
C VAL A 18 -8.20 -6.16 14.30
N GLN A 19 -8.58 -5.31 15.25
CA GLN A 19 -8.65 -5.69 16.67
C GLN A 19 -9.97 -6.40 17.05
N LEU A 20 -10.81 -6.75 16.07
CA LEU A 20 -12.15 -7.31 16.27
C LEU A 20 -12.44 -8.59 15.46
N VAL A 21 -11.45 -9.12 14.73
CA VAL A 21 -11.67 -10.28 13.86
C VAL A 21 -11.07 -11.54 14.50
N PRO A 22 -11.88 -12.57 14.81
CA PRO A 22 -11.41 -13.85 15.34
C PRO A 22 -10.32 -14.50 14.49
N LEU A 23 -9.44 -15.29 15.13
CA LEU A 23 -8.33 -16.01 14.48
C LEU A 23 -8.77 -16.99 13.36
N ASN A 24 -10.06 -17.33 13.28
CA ASN A 24 -10.63 -18.23 12.26
C ASN A 24 -11.45 -17.52 11.18
N TRP A 25 -11.39 -16.20 11.08
CA TRP A 25 -12.23 -15.46 10.14
C TRP A 25 -11.77 -15.62 8.69
N ILE A 26 -12.69 -16.05 7.85
CA ILE A 26 -12.50 -16.29 6.43
C ILE A 26 -13.19 -15.17 5.65
N THR A 27 -12.40 -14.33 4.98
CA THR A 27 -12.90 -13.33 4.03
C THR A 27 -12.75 -13.85 2.61
N ALA A 28 -13.85 -13.96 1.86
CA ALA A 28 -13.79 -14.25 0.43
C ALA A 28 -13.53 -12.97 -0.37
N ARG A 29 -12.42 -12.94 -1.11
CA ARG A 29 -12.11 -11.84 -2.02
C ARG A 29 -12.71 -12.09 -3.41
N ILE A 30 -13.44 -11.12 -3.93
CA ILE A 30 -14.03 -11.12 -5.26
C ILE A 30 -13.25 -10.18 -6.16
N GLU A 31 -12.88 -10.66 -7.35
CA GLU A 31 -12.00 -9.95 -8.28
C GLU A 31 -12.70 -9.48 -9.57
N SER A 32 -14.02 -9.65 -9.69
CA SER A 32 -14.79 -9.41 -10.92
C SER A 32 -14.55 -8.03 -11.54
N PHE A 33 -14.45 -6.98 -10.71
CA PHE A 33 -14.13 -5.61 -11.18
C PHE A 33 -12.65 -5.41 -11.52
N THR A 34 -11.75 -6.16 -10.90
CA THR A 34 -10.29 -6.04 -11.14
C THR A 34 -9.82 -6.83 -12.36
N THR A 35 -10.60 -7.82 -12.80
CA THR A 35 -10.28 -8.70 -13.94
C THR A 35 -10.98 -8.29 -15.24
N ARG A 36 -11.98 -7.42 -15.19
CA ARG A 36 -12.62 -6.91 -16.40
C ARG A 36 -11.70 -5.93 -17.13
N SER A 37 -11.90 -5.82 -18.45
CA SER A 37 -11.20 -4.84 -19.28
C SER A 37 -12.06 -3.60 -19.48
N THR A 38 -11.50 -2.41 -19.22
CA THR A 38 -12.15 -1.14 -19.54
C THR A 38 -12.27 -0.95 -21.06
N LYS A 39 -13.43 -0.47 -21.51
CA LYS A 39 -13.77 -0.25 -22.92
C LYS A 39 -13.76 1.24 -23.25
N GLN A 40 -13.40 1.57 -24.48
CA GLN A 40 -13.45 2.95 -24.98
C GLN A 40 -14.88 3.36 -25.35
N ASP A 41 -15.64 2.44 -25.95
CA ASP A 41 -17.04 2.66 -26.24
C ASP A 41 -17.88 2.62 -24.95
N LEU A 42 -18.78 3.60 -24.81
CA LEU A 42 -19.58 3.79 -23.59
C LEU A 42 -20.58 2.66 -23.36
N LEU A 43 -21.19 2.12 -24.42
CA LEU A 43 -22.16 1.03 -24.30
C LEU A 43 -21.44 -0.26 -23.94
N GLU A 44 -20.31 -0.55 -24.59
CA GLU A 44 -19.48 -1.71 -24.24
C GLU A 44 -18.96 -1.63 -22.79
N GLU A 45 -18.58 -0.44 -22.32
CA GLU A 45 -18.12 -0.24 -20.94
C GLU A 45 -19.24 -0.49 -19.93
N GLN A 46 -20.44 0.03 -20.18
CA GLN A 46 -21.61 -0.21 -19.33
C GLN A 46 -21.96 -1.70 -19.27
N VAL A 47 -21.96 -2.38 -20.41
CA VAL A 47 -22.22 -3.83 -20.47
C VAL A 47 -21.14 -4.60 -19.72
N SER A 48 -19.86 -4.23 -19.87
CA SER A 48 -18.75 -4.88 -19.16
C SER A 48 -18.85 -4.69 -17.64
N ALA A 49 -19.15 -3.48 -17.18
CA ALA A 49 -19.32 -3.17 -15.76
C ALA A 49 -20.53 -3.90 -15.16
N GLN A 50 -21.66 -3.93 -15.88
CA GLN A 50 -22.86 -4.64 -15.45
C GLN A 50 -22.61 -6.15 -15.37
N ALA A 51 -21.93 -6.75 -16.35
CA ALA A 51 -21.57 -8.17 -16.33
C ALA A 51 -20.68 -8.50 -15.12
N ALA A 52 -19.69 -7.65 -14.81
CA ALA A 52 -18.83 -7.82 -13.65
C ALA A 52 -19.59 -7.68 -12.33
N LEU A 53 -20.57 -6.77 -12.24
CA LEU A 53 -21.44 -6.63 -11.06
C LEU A 53 -22.28 -7.90 -10.84
N GLN A 54 -22.88 -8.45 -11.89
CA GLN A 54 -23.68 -9.68 -11.80
C GLN A 54 -22.82 -10.88 -11.38
N ASP A 55 -21.63 -11.03 -11.97
CA ASP A 55 -20.66 -12.07 -11.57
C ASP A 55 -20.23 -11.91 -10.11
N ALA A 56 -19.95 -10.68 -9.66
CA ALA A 56 -19.59 -10.40 -8.28
C ALA A 56 -20.70 -10.79 -7.29
N LEU A 57 -21.95 -10.40 -7.55
CA LEU A 57 -23.09 -10.75 -6.70
C LEU A 57 -23.34 -12.26 -6.67
N ALA A 58 -23.24 -12.93 -7.82
CA ALA A 58 -23.38 -14.38 -7.90
C ALA A 58 -22.31 -15.10 -7.05
N ARG A 59 -21.05 -14.68 -7.15
CA ARG A 59 -19.94 -15.21 -6.34
C ARG A 59 -20.15 -14.95 -4.85
N ALA A 60 -20.54 -13.73 -4.48
CA ALA A 60 -20.78 -13.36 -3.09
C ALA A 60 -21.86 -14.24 -2.45
N ASN A 61 -22.94 -14.51 -3.19
CA ASN A 61 -24.00 -15.41 -2.73
C ASN A 61 -23.50 -16.86 -2.53
N VAL A 62 -22.68 -17.38 -3.44
CA VAL A 62 -22.09 -18.72 -3.32
C VAL A 62 -21.15 -18.79 -2.11
N TYR A 63 -20.27 -17.80 -1.94
CA TYR A 63 -19.30 -17.77 -0.84
C TYR A 63 -19.99 -17.61 0.52
N THR A 64 -21.01 -16.76 0.61
CA THR A 64 -21.82 -16.60 1.82
C THR A 64 -22.50 -17.90 2.21
N LYS A 65 -23.11 -18.61 1.24
CA LYS A 65 -23.71 -19.95 1.48
C LYS A 65 -22.69 -21.02 1.87
N ALA A 66 -21.43 -20.87 1.45
CA ALA A 66 -20.33 -21.75 1.85
C ALA A 66 -19.83 -21.45 3.29
N GLY A 67 -20.35 -20.41 3.95
CA GLY A 67 -20.06 -20.11 5.35
C GLY A 67 -18.85 -19.20 5.57
N VAL A 68 -18.52 -18.32 4.61
CA VAL A 68 -17.48 -17.30 4.85
C VAL A 68 -17.97 -16.22 5.81
N ASP A 69 -17.07 -15.72 6.65
CA ASP A 69 -17.40 -14.70 7.66
C ASP A 69 -17.57 -13.30 7.05
N SER A 70 -17.05 -13.06 5.85
CA SER A 70 -17.17 -11.76 5.18
C SER A 70 -16.84 -11.83 3.68
N ILE A 71 -17.28 -10.81 2.95
CA ILE A 71 -16.96 -10.62 1.54
C ILE A 71 -16.11 -9.37 1.36
N MET A 72 -15.00 -9.49 0.64
CA MET A 72 -14.19 -8.38 0.20
C MET A 72 -14.40 -8.11 -1.29
N ILE A 73 -14.74 -6.85 -1.62
CA ILE A 73 -14.84 -6.37 -2.99
C ILE A 73 -13.80 -5.27 -3.24
N HIS A 74 -13.19 -5.31 -4.42
CA HIS A 74 -12.19 -4.33 -4.84
C HIS A 74 -12.44 -3.93 -6.29
N SER A 75 -12.25 -2.65 -6.59
CA SER A 75 -12.31 -2.05 -7.92
C SER A 75 -11.04 -1.24 -8.16
N LYS A 76 -10.60 -1.19 -9.43
CA LYS A 76 -9.51 -0.32 -9.91
C LYS A 76 -10.01 1.03 -10.42
N SER A 77 -11.33 1.21 -10.50
CA SER A 77 -11.95 2.47 -10.94
C SER A 77 -11.63 3.59 -9.96
N LYS A 78 -11.49 4.81 -10.49
CA LYS A 78 -11.42 6.03 -9.68
C LYS A 78 -12.77 6.44 -9.12
N GLU A 79 -13.85 6.00 -9.78
CA GLU A 79 -15.21 6.26 -9.35
C GLU A 79 -15.73 5.08 -8.50
N PRO A 80 -16.52 5.36 -7.46
CA PRO A 80 -16.98 4.33 -6.51
C PRO A 80 -18.17 3.50 -7.03
N ASP A 81 -18.71 3.78 -8.22
CA ASP A 81 -19.98 3.24 -8.71
C ASP A 81 -20.05 1.71 -8.71
N GLU A 82 -18.97 1.05 -9.12
CA GLU A 82 -18.90 -0.42 -9.13
C GLU A 82 -19.05 -1.00 -7.72
N VAL A 83 -18.34 -0.41 -6.76
CA VAL A 83 -18.37 -0.85 -5.36
C VAL A 83 -19.72 -0.51 -4.75
N LEU A 84 -20.26 0.69 -5.01
CA LEU A 84 -21.60 1.07 -4.53
C LEU A 84 -22.69 0.17 -5.09
N GLY A 85 -22.63 -0.16 -6.38
CA GLY A 85 -23.55 -1.09 -7.02
C GLY A 85 -23.51 -2.47 -6.37
N PHE A 86 -22.31 -2.98 -6.08
CA PHE A 86 -22.14 -4.25 -5.38
C PHE A 86 -22.67 -4.19 -3.94
N LEU A 87 -22.31 -3.16 -3.16
CA LEU A 87 -22.73 -3.02 -1.77
C LEU A 87 -24.26 -2.97 -1.66
N ASN A 88 -24.92 -2.10 -2.44
CA ASN A 88 -26.38 -1.98 -2.45
C ASN A 88 -27.05 -3.27 -2.94
N GLY A 89 -26.55 -3.87 -4.03
CA GLY A 89 -27.10 -5.11 -4.58
C GLY A 89 -26.96 -6.29 -3.64
N PHE A 90 -25.83 -6.42 -2.95
CA PHE A 90 -25.62 -7.49 -1.98
C PHE A 90 -26.49 -7.29 -0.73
N ARG A 91 -26.62 -6.06 -0.24
CA ARG A 91 -27.46 -5.74 0.93
C ARG A 91 -28.95 -5.99 0.72
N ALA A 92 -29.43 -5.95 -0.53
CA ALA A 92 -30.79 -6.35 -0.86
C ALA A 92 -31.06 -7.85 -0.62
N CYS A 93 -30.01 -8.69 -0.64
CA CYS A 93 -30.10 -10.14 -0.45
C CYS A 93 -29.57 -10.60 0.92
N ASP A 94 -28.60 -9.89 1.49
CA ASP A 94 -27.96 -10.20 2.77
C ASP A 94 -27.63 -8.92 3.56
N ALA A 95 -28.36 -8.72 4.66
CA ALA A 95 -28.22 -7.56 5.53
C ALA A 95 -27.09 -7.68 6.57
N THR A 96 -26.52 -8.87 6.76
CA THR A 96 -25.71 -9.19 7.94
C THR A 96 -24.24 -9.48 7.63
N THR A 97 -23.93 -10.13 6.50
CA THR A 97 -22.57 -10.55 6.18
C THR A 97 -21.67 -9.31 6.01
N PRO A 98 -20.60 -9.15 6.81
CA PRO A 98 -19.70 -8.01 6.72
C PRO A 98 -19.09 -7.81 5.34
N LEU A 99 -19.09 -6.58 4.86
CA LEU A 99 -18.49 -6.18 3.59
C LEU A 99 -17.21 -5.39 3.83
N VAL A 100 -16.13 -5.85 3.19
CA VAL A 100 -14.79 -5.29 3.25
C VAL A 100 -14.50 -4.56 1.92
N VAL A 101 -14.05 -3.31 2.01
CA VAL A 101 -13.72 -2.47 0.84
C VAL A 101 -12.28 -1.96 0.89
N VAL A 102 -11.69 -1.72 -0.28
CA VAL A 102 -10.33 -1.20 -0.43
C VAL A 102 -10.36 0.10 -1.24
N PRO A 103 -10.56 1.26 -0.62
CA PRO A 103 -10.79 2.51 -1.31
C PRO A 103 -9.49 3.24 -1.69
N THR A 104 -8.53 2.50 -2.28
CA THR A 104 -7.28 3.12 -2.72
C THR A 104 -7.56 4.05 -3.91
N THR A 105 -8.09 3.50 -5.01
CA THR A 105 -8.31 4.23 -6.27
C THR A 105 -9.45 5.27 -6.21
N TYR A 106 -10.53 4.98 -5.48
CA TYR A 106 -11.67 5.87 -5.25
C TYR A 106 -11.57 6.63 -3.90
N SER A 107 -10.35 6.97 -3.50
CA SER A 107 -10.03 7.60 -2.20
C SER A 107 -10.74 8.93 -1.90
N ARG A 108 -11.18 9.66 -2.94
CA ARG A 108 -11.92 10.93 -2.81
C ARG A 108 -13.39 10.75 -2.41
N THR A 109 -13.89 9.52 -2.44
CA THR A 109 -15.24 9.21 -2.00
C THR A 109 -15.39 9.51 -0.51
N LYS A 110 -16.53 10.05 -0.09
CA LYS A 110 -16.84 10.23 1.34
C LYS A 110 -17.07 8.86 1.98
N ARG A 111 -16.47 8.63 3.14
CA ARG A 111 -16.63 7.38 3.91
C ARG A 111 -18.07 7.07 4.22
N SER A 112 -18.85 8.10 4.57
CA SER A 112 -20.28 7.96 4.87
C SER A 112 -21.06 7.34 3.73
N VAL A 113 -20.68 7.59 2.48
CA VAL A 113 -21.38 7.04 1.30
C VAL A 113 -21.20 5.52 1.22
N LEU A 114 -20.00 5.01 1.49
CA LEU A 114 -19.75 3.56 1.52
C LEU A 114 -20.36 2.89 2.76
N VAL A 115 -20.32 3.56 3.91
CA VAL A 115 -20.96 3.06 5.14
C VAL A 115 -22.47 2.93 4.96
N VAL A 116 -23.12 3.97 4.39
CA VAL A 116 -24.57 3.95 4.12
C VAL A 116 -24.93 2.86 3.09
N ALA A 117 -24.08 2.61 2.10
CA ALA A 117 -24.26 1.52 1.14
C ALA A 117 -24.04 0.12 1.77
N GLY A 118 -23.48 0.03 2.99
CA GLY A 118 -23.38 -1.21 3.76
C GLY A 118 -21.96 -1.76 3.95
N ALA A 119 -20.92 -0.98 3.65
CA ALA A 119 -19.53 -1.35 3.96
C ALA A 119 -19.26 -1.31 5.46
N ASN A 120 -18.53 -2.32 5.97
CA ASN A 120 -18.22 -2.48 7.39
C ASN A 120 -16.74 -2.28 7.69
N VAL A 121 -15.85 -2.76 6.80
CA VAL A 121 -14.40 -2.76 7.03
C VAL A 121 -13.70 -2.06 5.88
N PHE A 122 -12.77 -1.18 6.20
CA PHE A 122 -11.96 -0.42 5.24
C PHE A 122 -10.50 -0.86 5.34
N ILE A 123 -9.93 -1.35 4.23
CA ILE A 123 -8.52 -1.73 4.19
C ILE A 123 -7.70 -0.61 3.54
N TYR A 124 -6.75 -0.09 4.31
CA TYR A 124 -5.75 0.88 3.85
C TYR A 124 -4.42 0.21 3.53
N ALA A 125 -4.37 -0.48 2.38
CA ALA A 125 -3.30 -1.43 2.07
C ALA A 125 -1.87 -0.85 2.11
N ASN A 126 -1.64 0.34 1.51
CA ASN A 126 -0.27 0.81 1.24
C ASN A 126 0.00 2.27 1.65
N HIS A 127 -0.96 2.97 2.26
CA HIS A 127 -0.83 4.40 2.59
C HIS A 127 0.33 4.71 3.54
N LEU A 128 0.55 3.88 4.57
CA LEU A 128 1.60 4.14 5.57
C LEU A 128 3.00 3.97 4.98
N MET A 129 3.19 2.97 4.13
CA MET A 129 4.45 2.76 3.43
C MET A 129 4.74 3.93 2.47
N ARG A 130 3.72 4.40 1.75
CA ARG A 130 3.83 5.57 0.86
C ARG A 130 4.16 6.85 1.63
N ALA A 131 3.58 7.04 2.81
CA ALA A 131 3.90 8.16 3.70
C ALA A 131 5.35 8.11 4.20
N LYS A 132 5.80 6.92 4.62
CA LYS A 132 7.18 6.68 5.07
C LYS A 132 8.20 7.01 3.99
N ILE A 133 7.98 6.49 2.77
CA ILE A 133 8.88 6.72 1.63
C ILE A 133 8.98 8.21 1.33
N LYS A 134 7.84 8.92 1.23
CA LYS A 134 7.83 10.36 0.96
C LYS A 134 8.63 11.15 2.01
N ALA A 135 8.40 10.85 3.29
CA ALA A 135 9.05 11.53 4.40
C ALA A 135 10.58 11.29 4.44
N ALA A 136 11.01 10.04 4.20
CA ALA A 136 12.42 9.71 4.19
C ALA A 136 13.15 10.35 3.01
N ALA A 137 12.53 10.34 1.82
CA ALA A 137 13.06 11.00 0.63
C ALA A 137 13.29 12.50 0.90
N GLU A 138 12.28 13.22 1.40
CA GLU A 138 12.36 14.67 1.67
C GLU A 138 13.59 15.05 2.51
N ILE A 139 13.83 14.33 3.62
CA ILE A 139 14.94 14.65 4.55
C ILE A 139 16.31 14.34 3.93
N LEU A 140 16.43 13.22 3.24
CA LEU A 140 17.70 12.77 2.69
C LEU A 140 18.08 13.57 1.44
N GLU A 141 17.11 13.93 0.59
CA GLU A 141 17.31 14.83 -0.56
C GLU A 141 17.72 16.23 -0.09
N GLU A 142 17.11 16.74 0.97
CA GLU A 142 17.49 18.00 1.61
C GLU A 142 18.94 17.97 2.11
N GLY A 143 19.36 16.85 2.71
CA GLY A 143 20.73 16.70 3.21
C GLY A 143 21.79 16.74 2.11
N LEU A 144 21.53 16.04 1.00
CA LEU A 144 22.40 16.07 -0.18
C LEU A 144 22.51 17.49 -0.77
N ALA A 145 21.39 18.20 -0.88
CA ALA A 145 21.37 19.55 -1.41
C ALA A 145 22.12 20.55 -0.52
N LYS A 146 22.02 20.43 0.81
CA LYS A 146 22.67 21.36 1.75
C LYS A 146 24.18 21.21 1.83
N LYS A 147 24.70 19.98 1.69
CA LYS A 147 26.12 19.71 1.88
C LYS A 147 26.95 19.69 0.61
N ASN A 148 26.33 19.77 -0.57
CA ASN A 148 27.02 19.58 -1.86
C ASN A 148 27.93 18.34 -1.87
N CYS A 149 27.55 17.29 -1.13
CA CYS A 149 28.32 16.06 -0.99
C CYS A 149 27.41 14.85 -1.19
N ASP A 150 27.99 13.76 -1.69
CA ASP A 150 27.30 12.47 -1.73
C ASP A 150 27.28 11.89 -0.31
N LEU A 151 26.11 11.97 0.33
CA LEU A 151 25.84 11.51 1.69
C LEU A 151 26.25 10.04 1.88
N PHE A 152 26.30 9.23 0.83
CA PHE A 152 26.63 7.81 0.92
C PHE A 152 27.89 7.43 0.13
N ALA A 153 28.78 8.39 -0.17
CA ALA A 153 29.99 8.15 -0.97
C ALA A 153 30.89 7.04 -0.41
N GLY A 154 30.96 6.87 0.90
CA GLY A 154 31.77 5.85 1.56
C GLY A 154 31.13 4.45 1.58
N ASP A 155 29.93 4.28 1.02
CA ASP A 155 29.16 3.06 1.17
C ASP A 155 28.30 2.69 -0.04
N ASP A 156 28.77 1.72 -0.81
CA ASP A 156 28.08 1.27 -2.02
C ASP A 156 26.69 0.69 -1.74
N GLU A 157 26.48 0.02 -0.60
CA GLU A 157 25.18 -0.57 -0.28
C GLU A 157 24.14 0.50 0.07
N LEU A 158 24.50 1.48 0.89
CA LEU A 158 23.63 2.62 1.21
C LEU A 158 23.33 3.42 -0.05
N ARG A 159 24.34 3.65 -0.90
CA ARG A 159 24.18 4.36 -2.17
C ARG A 159 23.23 3.63 -3.12
N LEU A 160 23.26 2.30 -3.16
CA LEU A 160 22.31 1.55 -3.98
C LEU A 160 20.90 1.54 -3.41
N CYS A 161 20.75 1.44 -2.09
CA CYS A 161 19.44 1.59 -1.46
C CYS A 161 18.85 2.98 -1.75
N TRP A 162 19.69 4.01 -1.73
CA TRP A 162 19.34 5.38 -2.09
C TRP A 162 18.92 5.50 -3.57
N ASN A 163 19.75 5.03 -4.51
CA ASN A 163 19.48 5.11 -5.95
C ASN A 163 18.21 4.34 -6.34
N ALA A 164 17.97 3.18 -5.70
CA ALA A 164 16.75 2.41 -5.88
C ALA A 164 15.52 3.01 -5.14
N ARG A 165 15.71 4.09 -4.38
CA ARG A 165 14.71 4.71 -3.49
C ARG A 165 14.08 3.71 -2.52
N ASN A 166 14.85 2.67 -2.16
CA ASN A 166 14.44 1.65 -1.21
C ASN A 166 14.74 2.12 0.23
N TYR A 167 13.98 3.12 0.67
CA TYR A 167 14.14 3.72 2.00
C TYR A 167 13.86 2.72 3.14
N GLY A 168 13.10 1.66 2.88
CA GLY A 168 12.91 0.57 3.84
C GLY A 168 14.23 -0.12 4.18
N CYS A 169 14.98 -0.52 3.14
CA CYS A 169 16.30 -1.13 3.30
C CYS A 169 17.32 -0.12 3.83
N LEU A 170 17.33 1.10 3.28
CA LEU A 170 18.26 2.16 3.68
C LEU A 170 18.14 2.49 5.17
N LEU A 171 16.93 2.79 5.65
CA LEU A 171 16.72 3.14 7.05
C LEU A 171 16.99 1.97 7.99
N ARG A 172 16.71 0.72 7.58
CA ARG A 172 17.08 -0.46 8.36
C ARG A 172 18.59 -0.57 8.53
N LYS A 173 19.36 -0.43 7.44
CA LYS A 173 20.83 -0.50 7.47
C LYS A 173 21.43 0.62 8.31
N LEU A 174 20.92 1.85 8.15
CA LEU A 174 21.31 2.97 9.00
C LEU A 174 21.02 2.66 10.48
N ALA A 175 19.85 2.11 10.80
CA ALA A 175 19.51 1.72 12.17
C ALA A 175 20.40 0.60 12.74
N GLU A 176 20.73 -0.41 11.94
CA GLU A 176 21.64 -1.51 12.33
C GLU A 176 23.02 -0.99 12.70
N ARG A 177 23.59 -0.05 11.92
CA ARG A 177 24.90 0.56 12.22
C ARG A 177 24.88 1.35 13.51
N ARG A 178 23.82 2.14 13.74
CA ARG A 178 23.64 2.86 15.01
C ARG A 178 23.63 1.89 16.19
N TYR A 179 22.97 0.74 16.05
CA TYR A 179 22.92 -0.26 17.10
C TYR A 179 24.29 -0.89 17.40
N LEU A 180 25.14 -1.04 16.37
CA LEU A 180 26.50 -1.55 16.49
C LEU A 180 27.51 -0.51 17.00
N GLY A 181 27.09 0.75 17.21
CA GLY A 181 27.99 1.86 17.56
C GLY A 181 28.87 2.32 16.39
N GLU A 182 28.56 1.87 15.18
CA GLU A 182 29.24 2.30 13.96
C GLU A 182 28.69 3.67 13.54
N SER A 183 29.58 4.56 13.08
CA SER A 183 29.21 5.85 12.49
C SER A 183 28.47 6.80 13.44
N GLU A 184 28.79 6.81 14.75
CA GLU A 184 28.29 7.88 15.63
C GLU A 184 28.75 9.26 15.14
N TYR A 185 27.84 10.22 15.13
CA TYR A 185 28.06 11.62 14.71
C TYR A 185 28.42 11.85 13.24
N THR A 186 28.30 10.85 12.36
CA THR A 186 28.42 11.08 10.92
C THR A 186 27.15 11.71 10.34
N ASP A 187 27.23 12.27 9.13
CA ASP A 187 26.06 12.87 8.48
C ASP A 187 24.99 11.82 8.16
N GLU A 188 25.39 10.63 7.70
CA GLU A 188 24.48 9.51 7.41
C GLU A 188 23.68 9.12 8.66
N HIS A 189 24.33 9.15 9.80
CA HIS A 189 23.72 8.89 11.09
C HIS A 189 22.68 9.95 11.45
N LEU A 190 23.06 11.24 11.39
CA LEU A 190 22.17 12.36 11.75
C LEU A 190 20.97 12.44 10.80
N TYR A 191 21.19 12.34 9.49
CA TYR A 191 20.13 12.34 8.50
C TYR A 191 19.27 11.07 8.56
N GLY A 192 19.85 9.92 8.89
CA GLY A 192 19.11 8.68 9.14
C GLY A 192 18.12 8.81 10.30
N ILE A 193 18.56 9.38 11.43
CA ILE A 193 17.67 9.67 12.58
C ILE A 193 16.58 10.67 12.19
N ALA A 194 16.95 11.75 11.50
CA ALA A 194 15.99 12.76 11.06
C ALA A 194 14.93 12.17 10.12
N ALA A 195 15.34 11.32 9.17
CA ALA A 195 14.46 10.65 8.23
C ALA A 195 13.50 9.67 8.91
N GLU A 196 13.97 8.88 9.88
CA GLU A 196 13.12 7.99 10.67
C GLU A 196 12.10 8.76 11.51
N LYS A 197 12.55 9.83 12.19
CA LYS A 197 11.68 10.69 12.97
C LYS A 197 10.57 11.28 12.09
N LYS A 198 10.93 11.85 10.94
CA LYS A 198 9.99 12.43 9.99
C LYS A 198 9.01 11.38 9.44
N ALA A 199 9.50 10.18 9.13
CA ALA A 199 8.66 9.08 8.69
C ALA A 199 7.62 8.69 9.74
N LEU A 200 8.00 8.57 11.01
CA LEU A 200 7.07 8.26 12.10
C LEU A 200 6.02 9.36 12.29
N GLU A 201 6.42 10.63 12.22
CA GLU A 201 5.48 11.76 12.26
C GLU A 201 4.47 11.70 11.11
N LYS A 202 4.95 11.49 9.87
CA LYS A 202 4.10 11.41 8.67
C LYS A 202 3.13 10.22 8.77
N ILE A 203 3.61 9.03 9.14
CA ILE A 203 2.78 7.84 9.39
C ILE A 203 1.69 8.16 10.42
N ARG A 204 2.03 8.76 11.57
CA ARG A 204 1.05 9.11 12.61
C ARG A 204 -0.02 10.06 12.07
N THR A 205 0.36 11.07 11.30
CA THR A 205 -0.61 11.98 10.68
C THR A 205 -1.50 11.25 9.68
N THR A 206 -0.94 10.39 8.83
CA THR A 206 -1.69 9.58 7.87
C THR A 206 -2.67 8.65 8.57
N VAL A 207 -2.28 7.99 9.66
CA VAL A 207 -3.20 7.16 10.46
C VAL A 207 -4.34 7.98 11.03
N LYS A 208 -4.06 9.17 11.60
CA LYS A 208 -5.11 10.05 12.13
C LYS A 208 -6.12 10.46 11.07
N ASP A 209 -5.65 10.78 9.86
CA ASP A 209 -6.53 11.19 8.77
C ASP A 209 -7.31 10.01 8.19
N LEU A 210 -6.70 8.83 8.09
CA LEU A 210 -7.40 7.63 7.66
C LEU A 210 -8.41 7.16 8.71
N ALA A 211 -8.14 7.29 10.00
CA ALA A 211 -9.07 6.90 11.05
C ALA A 211 -10.20 7.96 11.23
N GLY A 212 -9.85 9.25 11.27
CA GLY A 212 -10.77 10.35 11.60
C GLY A 212 -11.29 11.17 10.43
N GLY A 213 -10.75 10.99 9.23
CA GLY A 213 -11.12 11.79 8.06
C GLY A 213 -12.49 11.43 7.47
N GLN A 214 -13.10 12.40 6.78
CA GLN A 214 -14.38 12.20 6.09
C GLN A 214 -14.25 11.40 4.80
N LEU A 215 -13.06 11.39 4.19
CA LEU A 215 -12.80 10.69 2.94
C LEU A 215 -12.38 9.24 3.17
N CYS A 216 -12.59 8.42 2.16
CA CYS A 216 -12.25 7.02 2.21
C CYS A 216 -10.75 6.81 2.20
N GLY A 217 -9.94 7.63 1.55
CA GLY A 217 -8.48 7.47 1.54
C GLY A 217 -7.72 8.77 1.35
N CYS A 218 -6.43 8.65 1.08
CA CYS A 218 -5.54 9.79 0.87
C CYS A 218 -4.66 9.62 -0.39
N GLU A 219 -5.12 8.92 -1.43
CA GLU A 219 -4.30 8.77 -2.64
C GLU A 219 -4.04 10.10 -3.37
N ALA A 220 -4.97 11.05 -3.31
CA ALA A 220 -4.77 12.41 -3.84
C ALA A 220 -3.98 13.33 -2.90
N ASP A 221 -3.50 12.82 -1.76
CA ASP A 221 -2.81 13.60 -0.75
C ASP A 221 -1.33 13.81 -1.14
N PRO A 222 -0.86 15.07 -1.26
CA PRO A 222 0.55 15.35 -1.59
C PRO A 222 1.53 14.87 -0.51
N ARG A 223 1.05 14.50 0.69
CA ARG A 223 1.87 13.98 1.79
C ARG A 223 2.35 12.54 1.57
N ILE A 224 1.81 11.80 0.61
CA ILE A 224 2.25 10.43 0.31
C ILE A 224 2.63 10.29 -1.16
N ILE A 225 3.57 9.41 -1.50
CA ILE A 225 3.86 9.09 -2.91
C ILE A 225 2.66 8.43 -3.59
N THR A 226 2.59 8.41 -4.91
CA THR A 226 1.52 7.71 -5.65
C THR A 226 1.68 6.18 -5.59
N VAL A 227 0.62 5.42 -5.89
CA VAL A 227 0.73 3.95 -6.06
C VAL A 227 1.66 3.60 -7.22
N LYS A 228 1.60 4.35 -8.32
CA LYS A 228 2.49 4.18 -9.47
C LYS A 228 3.96 4.32 -9.07
N GLU A 229 4.28 5.37 -8.31
CA GLU A 229 5.65 5.61 -7.82
C GLU A 229 6.10 4.49 -6.87
N LEU A 230 5.22 4.01 -5.97
CA LEU A 230 5.52 2.87 -5.11
C LEU A 230 5.85 1.60 -5.91
N LEU A 231 5.06 1.31 -6.95
CA LEU A 231 5.30 0.14 -7.80
C LEU A 231 6.62 0.27 -8.58
N SER A 232 6.96 1.47 -9.06
CA SER A 232 8.24 1.74 -9.70
C SER A 232 9.42 1.51 -8.74
N ILE A 233 9.29 1.91 -7.47
CA ILE A 233 10.31 1.65 -6.45
C ILE A 233 10.44 0.14 -6.18
N ASN A 234 9.31 -0.56 -6.04
CA ASN A 234 9.32 -2.00 -5.77
C ASN A 234 9.85 -2.85 -6.95
N ALA A 235 9.84 -2.30 -8.17
CA ALA A 235 10.41 -2.96 -9.35
C ALA A 235 11.96 -2.90 -9.40
N CYS A 236 12.58 -2.06 -8.56
CA CYS A 236 14.02 -2.00 -8.41
C CYS A 236 14.50 -3.06 -7.40
N GLN A 237 15.33 -4.00 -7.85
CA GLN A 237 16.00 -4.92 -6.93
C GLN A 237 17.30 -4.33 -6.42
N VAL A 238 17.54 -4.45 -5.12
CA VAL A 238 18.84 -4.20 -4.48
C VAL A 238 19.34 -5.57 -4.01
N CYS A 239 20.25 -6.17 -4.77
CA CYS A 239 20.95 -7.38 -4.34
C CYS A 239 22.16 -6.97 -3.50
N PRO A 240 22.48 -7.65 -2.38
CA PRO A 240 23.79 -7.47 -1.74
C PRO A 240 24.91 -7.91 -2.69
N ALA A 241 26.11 -7.34 -2.55
CA ALA A 241 27.28 -7.92 -3.19
C ALA A 241 27.57 -9.29 -2.57
N GLU A 242 27.87 -10.28 -3.42
CA GLU A 242 28.66 -11.44 -3.00
C GLU A 242 30.02 -10.96 -2.44
N PRO A 243 30.67 -11.68 -1.52
CA PRO A 243 31.97 -11.28 -0.99
C PRO A 243 32.98 -11.11 -2.13
N GLY A 244 33.36 -9.85 -2.44
CA GLY A 244 34.25 -9.49 -3.55
C GLY A 244 33.56 -9.13 -4.89
N GLY A 245 32.23 -9.06 -4.94
CA GLY A 245 31.45 -8.68 -6.12
C GLY A 245 31.00 -7.22 -6.12
N VAL A 246 30.72 -6.69 -7.31
CA VAL A 246 30.09 -5.36 -7.48
C VAL A 246 28.59 -5.50 -7.24
N VAL A 247 28.05 -4.68 -6.34
CA VAL A 247 26.62 -4.61 -6.09
C VAL A 247 25.92 -3.98 -7.31
N THR A 248 24.91 -4.62 -7.91
CA THR A 248 24.22 -4.12 -9.11
C THR A 248 22.75 -3.81 -8.84
N SER A 249 22.24 -2.73 -9.43
CA SER A 249 20.80 -2.46 -9.52
C SER A 249 20.29 -2.89 -10.90
N CYS A 250 19.39 -3.86 -10.95
CA CYS A 250 18.63 -4.15 -12.17
C CYS A 250 17.25 -3.51 -12.05
N ALA A 251 16.89 -2.67 -13.02
CA ALA A 251 15.49 -2.32 -13.25
C ALA A 251 14.84 -3.52 -13.95
N ALA A 252 13.88 -4.18 -13.29
CA ALA A 252 13.00 -5.09 -14.03
C ALA A 252 12.23 -4.25 -15.05
N SER A 253 12.20 -4.67 -16.33
CA SER A 253 11.35 -4.05 -17.33
C SER A 253 9.91 -4.12 -16.85
N VAL A 254 9.35 -2.97 -16.48
CA VAL A 254 7.96 -2.86 -16.06
C VAL A 254 7.12 -3.03 -17.33
N GLY A 255 6.76 -4.27 -17.68
CA GLY A 255 5.55 -4.50 -18.45
C GLY A 255 4.41 -3.84 -17.69
N GLU A 256 3.60 -3.01 -18.37
CA GLU A 256 2.55 -2.17 -17.80
C GLU A 256 1.82 -2.87 -16.65
N ALA A 257 2.27 -2.62 -15.41
CA ALA A 257 1.54 -3.03 -14.22
C ALA A 257 0.35 -2.07 -14.12
N LYS A 258 -0.73 -2.41 -14.83
CA LYS A 258 -2.00 -1.68 -14.82
C LYS A 258 -2.58 -1.73 -13.41
N ALA A 259 -2.44 -0.59 -12.73
CA ALA A 259 -3.13 -0.25 -11.49
C ALA A 259 -4.61 -0.65 -11.57
#